data_AF-A0AAU7UBJ4-F1
#
_entry.id   AF-A0AAU7UBJ4-F1
#
_cell.length_a   1.000
_cell.length_b   1.000
_cell.length_c   1.000
_cell.angle_alpha   90.00
_cell.angle_beta   90.00
_cell.angle_gamma   90.00
#
_symmetry.space_group_name_H-M   'P 1'
#
loop_
_entity.id
_entity.type
_entity.pdbx_description
1 polymer ?
#
loop_
_entity_poly.entity_id
_entity_poly.type
_entity_poly.pdbx_seq_one_letter_code
_entity_poly.pdbx_strand_id
1 'polypeptide(L)'
;MPLPPDASALHDSELLRELRRACQASPAERDRALRRCVEHLAPLLYGLAARFELEDVEDSIAEVLRDLCRHCEQQRVPAMPVQLWVLGLAQRHFARRAEAGLRG
;
A
#
# COMPACT_ATOMS: atom_id res chain seq x y z
N MET A 1 -8.23 -34.51 5.18
CA MET A 1 -8.31 -33.24 5.91
C MET A 1 -7.98 -32.13 4.92
N PRO A 2 -8.86 -31.15 4.65
CA PRO A 2 -8.48 -30.00 3.83
C PRO A 2 -7.45 -29.17 4.61
N LEU A 3 -6.39 -28.73 3.91
CA LEU A 3 -5.41 -27.80 4.46
C LEU A 3 -6.12 -26.49 4.85
N PRO A 4 -5.75 -25.86 5.99
CA PRO A 4 -6.28 -24.55 6.32
C PRO A 4 -5.97 -23.57 5.18
N PRO A 5 -6.89 -22.66 4.84
CA PRO A 5 -6.63 -21.63 3.84
C PRO A 5 -5.34 -20.88 4.21
N ASP A 6 -4.49 -20.68 3.22
CA ASP A 6 -3.23 -19.98 3.37
C ASP A 6 -3.50 -18.58 3.96
N ALA A 7 -2.94 -18.29 5.13
CA ALA A 7 -3.19 -17.04 5.84
C ALA A 7 -2.82 -15.82 4.98
N SER A 8 -1.85 -15.99 4.08
CA SER A 8 -1.45 -14.97 3.11
C SER A 8 -2.57 -14.70 2.09
N ALA A 9 -3.20 -15.73 1.53
CA ALA A 9 -4.30 -15.60 0.57
C ALA A 9 -5.56 -14.98 1.21
N LEU A 10 -5.80 -15.26 2.50
CA LEU A 10 -6.87 -14.64 3.28
C LEU A 10 -6.63 -13.14 3.50
N HIS A 11 -5.42 -12.75 3.89
CA HIS A 11 -5.05 -11.34 4.09
C HIS A 11 -5.10 -10.53 2.79
N ASP A 12 -4.64 -11.10 1.68
CA ASP A 12 -4.72 -10.46 0.37
C ASP A 12 -6.18 -10.25 -0.07
N SER A 13 -7.04 -11.23 0.23
CA SER A 13 -8.47 -11.16 -0.07
C SER A 13 -9.19 -10.10 0.77
N GLU A 14 -8.76 -9.86 2.01
CA GLU A 14 -9.31 -8.82 2.88
C GLU A 14 -8.84 -7.42 2.45
N LEU A 15 -7.55 -7.24 2.19
CA LEU A 15 -6.99 -5.99 1.67
C LEU A 15 -7.62 -5.59 0.33
N LEU A 16 -7.81 -6.55 -0.58
CA LEU A 16 -8.49 -6.31 -1.85
C LEU A 16 -9.95 -5.90 -1.66
N ARG A 17 -10.63 -6.47 -0.67
CA ARG A 17 -12.03 -6.13 -0.34
C ARG A 17 -12.13 -4.72 0.22
N GLU A 18 -11.24 -4.33 1.13
CA GLU A 18 -11.20 -2.98 1.69
C GLU A 18 -10.81 -1.95 0.63
N LEU A 19 -9.86 -2.26 -0.27
CA LEU A 19 -9.55 -1.36 -1.41
C LEU A 19 -10.70 -1.21 -2.39
N ARG A 20 -11.39 -2.30 -2.74
CA ARG A 20 -12.59 -2.23 -3.59
C ARG A 20 -13.69 -1.41 -2.93
N ARG A 21 -13.89 -1.58 -1.63
CA ARG A 21 -14.81 -0.73 -0.85
C ARG A 21 -14.39 0.72 -0.93
N ALA A 22 -13.12 1.06 -0.68
CA ALA A 22 -12.63 2.43 -0.79
C ALA A 22 -12.89 3.06 -2.17
N CYS A 23 -12.73 2.30 -3.25
CA CYS A 23 -13.00 2.74 -4.62
C CYS A 23 -14.49 3.01 -4.90
N GLN A 24 -15.40 2.32 -4.23
CA GLN A 24 -16.84 2.33 -4.52
C GLN A 24 -17.68 3.08 -3.46
N ALA A 25 -17.04 3.43 -2.35
CA ALA A 25 -17.67 3.99 -1.17
C ALA A 25 -17.92 5.50 -1.23
N SER A 26 -18.86 5.95 -0.39
CA SER A 26 -19.00 7.36 -0.03
C SER A 26 -17.71 7.91 0.62
N PRO A 27 -17.48 9.24 0.65
CA PRO A 27 -16.24 9.81 1.17
C PRO A 27 -15.87 9.34 2.60
N ALA A 28 -16.84 9.26 3.51
CA ALA A 28 -16.61 8.84 4.90
C ALA A 28 -16.26 7.34 5.04
N GLU A 29 -16.86 6.50 4.19
CA GLU A 29 -16.59 5.06 4.15
C GLU A 29 -15.26 4.75 3.45
N ARG A 30 -14.88 5.57 2.47
CA ARG A 30 -13.57 5.52 1.81
C ARG A 30 -12.44 5.75 2.80
N ASP A 31 -12.54 6.79 3.62
CA ASP A 31 -11.52 7.08 4.64
C ASP A 31 -11.35 5.93 5.62
N ARG A 32 -12.45 5.31 6.06
CA ARG A 32 -12.41 4.15 6.96
C ARG A 32 -11.74 2.94 6.30
N ALA A 33 -12.09 2.65 5.05
CA ALA A 33 -11.52 1.52 4.30
C ALA A 33 -10.02 1.73 4.00
N LEU A 34 -9.63 2.96 3.63
CA LEU A 34 -8.23 3.34 3.43
C LEU A 34 -7.42 3.24 4.72
N ARG A 35 -7.96 3.70 5.85
CA ARG A 35 -7.29 3.58 7.15
C ARG A 35 -6.97 2.12 7.50
N ARG A 36 -7.91 1.20 7.27
CA ARG A 36 -7.68 -0.24 7.48
C ARG A 36 -6.60 -0.80 6.56
N CYS A 37 -6.58 -0.36 5.30
CA CYS A 37 -5.51 -0.73 4.37
C CYS A 37 -4.14 -0.22 4.85
N VAL A 38 -4.08 1.02 5.34
CA VAL A 38 -2.86 1.62 5.88
C VAL A 38 -2.34 0.84 7.09
N GLU A 39 -3.21 0.49 8.04
CA GLU A 39 -2.83 -0.28 9.23
C GLU A 39 -2.19 -1.63 8.87
N HIS A 40 -2.65 -2.27 7.79
CA HIS A 40 -2.08 -3.52 7.30
C HIS A 40 -0.79 -3.34 6.49
N LEU A 41 -0.71 -2.27 5.69
CA LEU A 41 0.40 -2.04 4.77
C LEU A 41 1.59 -1.33 5.44
N ALA A 42 1.36 -0.53 6.48
CA ALA A 42 2.39 0.27 7.11
C ALA A 42 3.61 -0.55 7.58
N PRO A 43 3.48 -1.68 8.30
CA PRO A 43 4.65 -2.46 8.72
C PRO A 43 5.51 -2.95 7.53
N LEU A 44 4.87 -3.33 6.43
CA LEU A 44 5.56 -3.76 5.20
C LEU A 44 6.29 -2.59 4.54
N LEU A 45 5.68 -1.41 4.52
CA LEU A 45 6.26 -0.19 3.95
C LEU A 45 7.47 0.28 4.76
N TYR A 46 7.39 0.26 6.09
CA TYR A 46 8.54 0.57 6.96
C TYR A 46 9.68 -0.43 6.79
N GLY A 47 9.37 -1.74 6.76
CA GLY A 47 10.38 -2.77 6.52
C GLY A 47 11.05 -2.64 5.15
N LEU A 48 10.30 -2.22 4.12
CA LEU A 48 10.85 -1.95 2.81
C LEU A 48 11.69 -0.66 2.80
N ALA A 49 11.21 0.44 3.39
CA ALA A 49 11.92 1.71 3.43
C ALA A 49 13.28 1.60 4.14
N ALA A 50 13.38 0.79 5.19
CA ALA A 50 14.63 0.51 5.89
C ALA A 50 15.72 -0.08 4.96
N ARG A 51 15.34 -0.79 3.88
CA ARG A 51 16.29 -1.33 2.90
C ARG A 51 16.83 -0.30 1.91
N PHE A 52 16.16 0.85 1.80
CA PHE A 52 16.55 1.95 0.91
C PHE A 52 17.30 3.07 1.62
N GLU A 53 17.58 2.91 2.93
CA GLU A 53 18.32 3.87 3.76
C GLU A 53 17.79 5.32 3.61
N LEU A 54 16.45 5.46 3.53
CA LEU A 54 15.81 6.76 3.36
C LEU A 54 15.99 7.62 4.62
N GLU A 55 16.35 8.89 4.45
CA GLU A 55 16.38 9.86 5.55
C GLU A 55 14.96 10.22 6.03
N ASP A 56 14.03 10.44 5.09
CA ASP A 56 12.63 10.78 5.39
C ASP A 56 11.69 9.58 5.18
N VAL A 57 11.80 8.56 6.03
CA VAL A 57 10.98 7.34 5.91
C VAL A 57 9.49 7.65 5.98
N GLU A 58 9.06 8.47 6.95
CA GLU A 58 7.64 8.76 7.18
C GLU A 58 7.01 9.53 6.01
N ASP A 59 7.68 10.55 5.49
CA ASP A 59 7.20 11.32 4.34
C ASP A 59 7.13 10.47 3.08
N SER A 60 8.13 9.59 2.88
CA SER A 60 8.16 8.67 1.74
C SER A 60 6.99 7.68 1.81
N ILE A 61 6.69 7.14 2.99
CA ILE A 61 5.53 6.27 3.20
C ILE A 61 4.22 7.05 2.98
N ALA A 62 4.13 8.29 3.47
CA ALA A 62 2.97 9.15 3.26
C ALA A 62 2.73 9.47 1.78
N GLU A 63 3.78 9.60 0.96
CA GLU A 63 3.67 9.74 -0.50
C GLU A 63 3.09 8.48 -1.15
N VAL A 64 3.58 7.30 -0.78
CA VAL A 64 3.05 6.01 -1.27
C VAL A 64 1.57 5.86 -0.92
N LEU A 65 1.18 6.19 0.32
CA LEU A 65 -0.20 6.12 0.77
C LEU A 65 -1.09 7.15 0.05
N ARG A 66 -0.60 8.37 -0.19
CA ARG A 66 -1.33 9.36 -1.00
C ARG A 66 -1.58 8.88 -2.42
N ASP A 67 -0.60 8.25 -3.05
CA ASP A 67 -0.76 7.68 -4.39
C ASP A 67 -1.75 6.51 -4.42
N LEU A 68 -1.77 5.69 -3.36
CA LEU A 68 -2.78 4.64 -3.17
C LEU A 68 -4.19 5.24 -3.09
N CYS A 69 -4.39 6.27 -2.26
CA CYS A 69 -5.67 6.97 -2.15
C CYS A 69 -6.11 7.56 -3.51
N ARG A 70 -5.20 8.20 -4.24
CA ARG A 70 -5.49 8.76 -5.57
C ARG A 70 -5.93 7.69 -6.58
N HIS A 71 -5.31 6.51 -6.55
CA HIS A 71 -5.73 5.40 -7.41
C HIS A 71 -7.14 4.89 -7.07
N CYS A 72 -7.48 4.87 -5.78
CA CYS A 72 -8.82 4.51 -5.33
C CYS A 72 -9.87 5.54 -5.78
N GLU A 73 -9.54 6.84 -5.74
CA GLU A 73 -10.42 7.90 -6.27
C GLU A 73 -10.67 7.74 -7.78
N GLN A 74 -9.68 7.26 -8.52
CA GLN A 74 -9.81 6.95 -9.95
C GLN A 74 -10.58 5.64 -10.23
N GLN A 75 -11.05 4.95 -9.18
CA GLN A 75 -11.76 3.67 -9.25
C GLN A 75 -10.99 2.57 -9.99
N ARG A 76 -9.66 2.66 -10.00
CA ARG A 76 -8.80 1.66 -10.64
C ARG A 76 -8.46 0.57 -9.65
N VAL A 77 -9.12 -0.58 -9.80
CA VAL A 77 -8.76 -1.78 -9.06
C VAL A 77 -7.62 -2.48 -9.77
N PRO A 78 -6.50 -2.78 -9.09
CA PRO A 78 -5.41 -3.53 -9.70
C PRO A 78 -5.85 -4.95 -10.08
N ALA A 79 -5.36 -5.43 -11.23
CA ALA A 79 -5.59 -6.81 -11.70
C ALA A 79 -4.68 -7.84 -11.01
N MET A 80 -3.91 -7.42 -10.00
CA MET A 80 -2.90 -8.21 -9.29
C MET A 80 -3.10 -8.14 -7.78
N PRO A 81 -2.47 -9.02 -6.98
CA PRO A 81 -2.52 -8.96 -5.52
C PRO A 81 -2.15 -7.57 -5.01
N VAL A 82 -2.96 -7.06 -4.08
CA VAL A 82 -2.82 -5.70 -3.55
C VAL A 82 -1.44 -5.49 -2.96
N GLN A 83 -0.96 -6.43 -2.17
CA GLN A 83 0.35 -6.34 -1.53
C GLN A 83 1.45 -6.17 -2.57
N LEU A 84 1.43 -6.95 -3.65
CA LEU A 84 2.41 -6.83 -4.73
C LEU A 84 2.33 -5.49 -5.44
N TRP A 85 1.12 -5.01 -5.71
CA TRP A 85 0.94 -3.70 -6.33
C TRP A 85 1.46 -2.56 -5.45
N VAL A 86 1.10 -2.55 -4.17
CA VAL A 86 1.55 -1.55 -3.19
C VAL A 86 3.06 -1.61 -3.01
N LEU A 87 3.65 -2.80 -2.89
CA LEU A 87 5.10 -2.97 -2.78
C LEU A 87 5.83 -2.45 -4.03
N GLY A 88 5.32 -2.72 -5.23
CA GLY A 88 5.91 -2.18 -6.46
C GLY A 88 5.82 -0.65 -6.53
N LEU A 89 4.71 -0.08 -6.06
CA LEU A 89 4.53 1.37 -6.00
C LEU A 89 5.50 2.01 -4.99
N ALA A 90 5.66 1.37 -3.83
CA ALA A 90 6.59 1.77 -2.77
C ALA A 90 8.05 1.67 -3.22
N GLN A 91 8.46 0.56 -3.83
CA GLN A 91 9.82 0.37 -4.35
C GLN A 91 10.20 1.47 -5.34
N ARG A 92 9.29 1.83 -6.26
CA ARG A 92 9.54 2.89 -7.24
C ARG A 92 9.70 4.26 -6.58
N HIS A 93 8.90 4.56 -5.55
CA HIS A 93 9.03 5.81 -4.79
C HIS A 93 10.33 5.85 -4.01
N PHE A 94 10.63 4.81 -3.27
CA PHE A 94 11.82 4.74 -2.41
C PHE A 94 13.11 4.75 -3.22
N ALA A 95 13.19 4.05 -4.36
CA ALA A 95 14.34 4.10 -5.24
C ALA A 95 14.63 5.54 -5.74
N ARG A 96 13.59 6.26 -6.18
CA ARG A 96 13.73 7.66 -6.63
C ARG A 96 14.18 8.58 -5.50
N ARG A 97 13.66 8.37 -4.29
CA ARG A 97 14.01 9.18 -3.11
C ARG A 97 15.45 8.93 -2.67
N ALA A 98 15.88 7.66 -2.65
CA ALA A 98 17.26 7.28 -2.36
C ALA A 98 18.24 7.87 -3.40
N GLU A 99 17.90 7.80 -4.70
CA GLU A 99 18.70 8.42 -5.76
C GLU A 99 18.79 9.95 -5.64
N ALA A 100 17.73 10.60 -5.18
CA ALA A 100 17.72 12.05 -4.95
C ALA A 100 18.58 12.45 -3.75
N GLY A 101 18.53 11.68 -2.65
CA GLY A 101 19.35 11.91 -1.46
C GLY A 101 20.85 11.75 -1.72
N LEU A 102 21.25 10.82 -2.60
CA LEU A 102 22.65 10.62 -3.00
C LEU A 102 23.23 11.76 -3.86
N ARG A 103 22.39 12.65 -4.39
CA ARG A 103 22.80 13.79 -5.22
C ARG A 103 22.76 15.13 -4.48
N GLY A 104 22.29 15.14 -3.23
CA GLY A 104 22.14 16.30 -2.37
C GLY A 104 23.42 16.70 -1.66
#